data_AF-A0AA39Y0V3-F1
#
_entry.id   AF-A0AA39Y0V3-F1
#
_cell.length_a   1.000
_cell.length_b   1.000
_cell.length_c   1.000
_cell.angle_alpha   90.00
_cell.angle_beta   90.00
_cell.angle_gamma   90.00
#
_symmetry.space_group_name_H-M   'P 1'
#
loop_
_entity.id
_entity.type
_entity.pdbx_description
1 polymer ?
#
loop_
_entity_poly.entity_id
_entity_poly.type
_entity_poly.pdbx_seq_one_letter_code
_entity_poly.pdbx_strand_id
1 'polypeptide(L)'
;MSTNAYQPSTTAPPTRNVVRVDKYLCDLCLRTPEKDFLVCSNTLRRSSKAWNAMLFGKFAEARPVQGEWTVSLPEDNPAALLVVLDMIHGNHEQVSPRPSLDEMYEILRPTKNTT
;
A
#
# COMPACT_ATOMS: atom_id res chain seq x y z
N MET A 1 27.93 21.37 36.02
CA MET A 1 27.87 21.15 34.56
C MET A 1 27.70 19.65 34.35
N SER A 2 26.46 19.18 34.24
CA SER A 2 26.16 17.75 34.08
C SER A 2 26.03 17.44 32.59
N THR A 3 26.87 16.54 32.09
CA THR A 3 26.90 16.13 30.69
C THR A 3 25.69 15.23 30.41
N ASN A 4 24.85 15.66 29.47
CA ASN A 4 23.68 14.91 29.02
C ASN A 4 24.16 13.78 28.10
N ALA A 5 24.12 12.53 28.57
CA ALA A 5 24.50 11.38 27.78
C ALA A 5 23.39 11.08 26.77
N TYR A 6 23.72 11.09 25.48
CA TYR A 6 22.87 10.59 24.41
C TYR A 6 22.66 9.08 24.62
N GLN A 7 21.44 8.70 24.98
CA GLN A 7 20.99 7.31 24.95
C GLN A 7 20.43 7.04 23.55
N PRO A 8 21.00 6.13 22.75
CA PRO A 8 20.35 5.68 21.53
C PRO A 8 19.05 4.97 21.92
N SER A 9 17.93 5.45 21.38
CA SER A 9 16.62 4.83 21.55
C SER A 9 16.62 3.45 20.89
N THR A 10 16.91 2.41 21.67
CA THR A 10 16.76 0.99 21.31
C THR A 10 15.29 0.61 21.31
N THR A 11 14.50 1.23 20.43
CA THR A 11 13.17 0.72 20.12
C THR A 11 13.32 -0.06 18.83
N ALA A 12 13.16 -1.38 18.89
CA ALA A 12 12.99 -2.21 17.71
C ALA A 12 11.96 -1.51 16.79
N PRO A 13 12.20 -1.43 15.47
CA PRO A 13 11.27 -0.76 14.57
C PRO A 13 9.87 -1.30 14.85
N PRO A 14 8.86 -0.43 15.05
CA PRO A 14 7.50 -0.88 15.34
C PRO A 14 7.14 -1.93 14.30
N THR A 15 6.69 -3.09 14.76
CA THR A 15 6.21 -4.15 13.88
C THR A 15 5.14 -3.55 12.98
N ARG A 16 5.47 -3.29 11.71
CA ARG A 16 4.53 -2.68 10.76
C ARG A 16 3.28 -3.54 10.69
N ASN A 17 2.12 -2.91 10.66
CA ASN A 17 0.86 -3.62 10.50
C ASN A 17 0.81 -4.17 9.06
N VAL A 18 0.95 -5.48 8.92
CA VAL A 18 0.93 -6.18 7.63
C VAL A 18 -0.47 -6.74 7.39
N VAL A 19 -1.10 -6.34 6.29
CA VAL A 19 -2.41 -6.81 5.86
C VAL A 19 -2.24 -7.69 4.63
N ARG A 20 -2.67 -8.95 4.71
CA ARG A 20 -2.70 -9.86 3.55
C ARG A 20 -4.04 -9.71 2.82
N VAL A 21 -4.00 -9.09 1.66
CA VAL A 21 -5.20 -8.86 0.85
C VAL A 21 -5.47 -10.06 -0.06
N ASP A 22 -4.41 -10.58 -0.71
CA ASP A 22 -4.54 -11.78 -1.54
C ASP A 22 -4.36 -13.05 -0.69
N LYS A 23 -5.31 -13.99 -0.82
CA LYS A 23 -5.34 -15.23 -0.05
C LYS A 23 -4.34 -16.28 -0.56
N TYR A 24 -3.88 -16.16 -1.81
CA TYR A 24 -3.15 -17.23 -2.50
C TYR A 24 -1.74 -16.80 -2.96
N LEU A 25 -1.58 -15.58 -3.44
CA LEU A 25 -0.32 -15.06 -3.97
C LEU A 25 -0.05 -13.64 -3.47
N CYS A 26 1.02 -13.50 -2.70
CA CYS A 26 1.50 -12.23 -2.14
C CYS A 26 2.89 -11.89 -2.70
N ASP A 27 2.99 -11.69 -4.01
CA ASP A 27 4.27 -11.46 -4.71
C ASP A 27 4.70 -9.99 -4.75
N LEU A 28 3.89 -9.09 -4.17
CA LEU A 28 4.15 -7.65 -4.08
C LEU A 28 3.71 -7.11 -2.71
N CYS A 29 4.54 -6.26 -2.13
CA CYS A 29 4.22 -5.46 -0.94
C CYS A 29 3.97 -3.99 -1.34
N LEU A 30 2.78 -3.46 -1.06
CA LEU A 30 2.50 -2.02 -1.16
C LEU A 30 2.66 -1.39 0.23
N ARG A 31 3.56 -0.43 0.36
CA ARG A 31 3.92 0.20 1.62
C ARG A 31 3.35 1.60 1.72
N THR A 32 2.46 1.81 2.67
CA THR A 32 1.96 3.14 3.05
C THR A 32 2.68 3.64 4.32
N PRO A 33 2.42 4.87 4.81
CA PRO A 33 3.02 5.35 6.06
C PRO A 33 2.71 4.44 7.26
N GLU A 34 1.51 3.86 7.32
CA GLU A 34 1.04 3.12 8.49
C GLU A 34 1.00 1.59 8.30
N LYS A 35 0.78 1.12 7.06
CA LYS A 35 0.49 -0.29 6.77
C LYS A 35 1.25 -0.80 5.56
N ASP A 36 1.60 -2.09 5.61
CA ASP A 36 2.11 -2.84 4.46
C ASP A 36 1.00 -3.77 3.97
N PHE A 37 0.70 -3.76 2.67
CA PHE A 37 -0.31 -4.62 2.05
C PHE A 37 0.36 -5.66 1.17
N LEU A 38 0.10 -6.94 1.45
CA LEU A 38 0.57 -8.05 0.65
C LEU A 38 -0.50 -8.46 -0.37
N VAL A 39 -0.16 -8.30 -1.65
CA VAL A 39 -1.09 -8.36 -2.78
C VAL A 39 -0.53 -9.23 -3.91
N CYS A 40 -1.40 -9.60 -4.86
CA CYS A 40 -1.00 -10.21 -6.13
C CYS A 40 -0.81 -9.14 -7.22
N SER A 41 0.43 -8.97 -7.68
CA SER A 41 0.83 -8.02 -8.72
C SER A 41 0.05 -8.21 -10.02
N ASN A 42 -0.23 -9.46 -10.40
CA ASN A 42 -0.99 -9.80 -11.61
C ASN A 42 -2.47 -9.44 -11.50
N THR A 43 -3.06 -9.48 -10.30
CA THR A 43 -4.45 -9.07 -10.09
C THR A 43 -4.57 -7.55 -10.23
N LEU A 44 -3.65 -6.78 -9.63
CA LEU A 44 -3.55 -5.33 -9.84
C LEU A 44 -3.34 -4.98 -11.32
N ARG A 45 -2.44 -5.69 -11.99
CA ARG A 45 -2.14 -5.48 -13.42
C ARG A 45 -3.37 -5.61 -14.31
N ARG A 46 -4.24 -6.59 -14.03
CA ARG A 46 -5.46 -6.83 -14.81
C ARG A 46 -6.56 -5.82 -14.50
N SER A 47 -6.60 -5.26 -13.30
CA SER A 47 -7.68 -4.35 -12.88
C SER A 47 -7.49 -2.92 -13.39
N SER A 48 -6.26 -2.47 -13.63
CA SER A 48 -6.00 -1.10 -14.06
C SER A 48 -4.80 -0.97 -14.99
N LYS A 49 -4.96 -0.15 -16.04
CA LYS A 49 -3.86 0.26 -16.92
C LYS A 49 -2.78 1.05 -16.16
N ALA A 50 -3.16 1.82 -15.14
CA ALA A 50 -2.21 2.59 -14.32
C ALA A 50 -1.32 1.65 -13.50
N TRP A 51 -1.90 0.67 -12.79
CA TRP A 51 -1.16 -0.37 -12.08
C TRP A 51 -0.26 -1.17 -13.02
N ASN A 52 -0.75 -1.55 -14.20
CA ASN A 52 0.07 -2.25 -15.20
C ASN A 52 1.27 -1.41 -15.65
N ALA A 53 1.07 -0.13 -15.96
CA ALA A 53 2.15 0.76 -16.38
C ALA A 53 3.18 0.95 -15.26
N MET A 54 2.74 1.18 -14.03
CA MET A 54 3.63 1.41 -12.89
C MET A 54 4.43 0.15 -12.51
N LEU A 55 3.78 -1.01 -12.40
CA LEU A 55 4.41 -2.23 -11.89
C LEU A 55 5.20 -3.02 -12.93
N PHE A 56 4.90 -2.86 -14.22
CA PHE A 56 5.53 -3.63 -15.30
C PHE A 56 6.08 -2.77 -16.43
N GLY A 57 6.03 -1.44 -16.29
CA GLY A 57 6.61 -0.49 -17.23
C GLY A 57 8.02 -0.06 -16.82
N LYS A 58 8.32 1.22 -17.05
CA LYS A 58 9.66 1.81 -16.86
C LYS A 58 9.73 2.72 -15.61
N PHE A 59 8.84 2.50 -14.66
CA PHE A 59 8.78 3.28 -13.42
C PHE A 59 9.69 2.67 -12.34
N ALA A 60 10.02 3.44 -11.31
CA ALA A 60 10.88 2.98 -10.22
C ALA A 60 10.22 1.85 -9.41
N GLU A 61 8.90 1.81 -9.42
CA GLU A 61 8.03 0.82 -8.78
C GLU A 61 7.95 -0.49 -9.56
N ALA A 62 8.51 -0.56 -10.76
CA ALA A 62 8.45 -1.74 -11.60
C ALA A 62 9.14 -2.95 -10.95
N ARG A 63 8.71 -4.15 -11.34
CA ARG A 63 9.23 -5.40 -10.80
C ARG A 63 10.76 -5.46 -10.89
N PRO A 64 11.47 -5.69 -9.76
CA PRO A 64 12.91 -5.85 -9.79
C PRO A 64 13.30 -7.17 -10.44
N VAL A 65 14.51 -7.23 -10.99
CA VAL A 65 15.08 -8.47 -11.55
C VAL A 65 15.34 -9.50 -10.45
N GLN A 66 15.74 -9.04 -9.26
CA GLN A 66 16.04 -9.87 -8.09
C GLN A 66 15.65 -9.14 -6.80
N GLY A 67 15.29 -9.91 -5.77
CA GLY A 67 14.95 -9.40 -4.45
C GLY A 67 13.46 -9.21 -4.21
N GLU A 68 13.15 -8.74 -2.99
CA GLU A 68 11.78 -8.44 -2.56
C GLU A 68 11.20 -7.26 -3.34
N TRP A 69 9.93 -7.37 -3.72
CA TRP A 69 9.24 -6.31 -4.45
C TRP A 69 8.36 -5.50 -3.49
N THR A 70 8.86 -4.33 -3.08
CA THR A 70 8.11 -3.37 -2.27
C THR A 70 7.96 -2.06 -3.02
N VAL A 71 6.74 -1.55 -3.12
CA VAL A 71 6.41 -0.26 -3.72
C VAL A 71 5.97 0.70 -2.63
N SER A 72 6.60 1.88 -2.54
CA SER A 72 6.26 2.88 -1.54
C SER A 72 5.18 3.83 -2.06
N LEU A 73 4.12 4.00 -1.28
CA LEU A 73 2.94 4.83 -1.55
C LEU A 73 2.72 5.79 -0.37
N PRO A 74 3.61 6.78 -0.17
CA PRO A 74 3.57 7.63 1.02
C PRO A 74 2.39 8.59 1.06
N GLU A 75 1.81 8.92 -0.10
CA GLU A 75 0.72 9.88 -0.23
C GLU A 75 -0.68 9.25 -0.16
N ASP A 76 -0.76 7.91 -0.16
CA ASP A 76 -2.01 7.18 -0.16
C ASP A 76 -2.55 6.96 1.25
N ASN A 77 -3.85 7.21 1.42
CA ASN A 77 -4.56 6.90 2.66
C ASN A 77 -4.68 5.36 2.80
N PRO A 78 -4.11 4.74 3.86
CA PRO A 78 -4.08 3.29 3.99
C PRO A 78 -5.47 2.65 4.10
N ALA A 79 -6.45 3.32 4.72
CA ALA A 79 -7.80 2.80 4.88
C ALA A 79 -8.56 2.81 3.54
N ALA A 80 -8.48 3.92 2.81
CA ALA A 80 -9.06 4.05 1.48
C ALA A 80 -8.42 3.07 0.48
N LEU A 81 -7.08 2.95 0.51
CA LEU A 81 -6.35 2.01 -0.34
C LEU A 81 -6.77 0.56 -0.06
N LEU A 82 -6.93 0.17 1.20
CA LEU A 82 -7.38 -1.18 1.54
C LEU A 82 -8.73 -1.52 0.90
N VAL A 83 -9.69 -0.59 0.93
CA VAL A 83 -10.99 -0.78 0.28
C VAL A 83 -10.83 -1.02 -1.23
N VAL A 84 -9.99 -0.23 -1.92
CA VAL A 84 -9.71 -0.42 -3.34
C VAL A 84 -9.04 -1.76 -3.62
N LEU A 85 -8.09 -2.17 -2.77
CA LEU A 85 -7.41 -3.45 -2.89
C LEU A 85 -8.37 -4.63 -2.68
N ASP A 86 -9.24 -4.56 -1.67
CA ASP A 86 -10.25 -5.59 -1.42
C ASP A 86 -11.24 -5.72 -2.59
N MET A 87 -11.67 -4.60 -3.19
CA MET A 87 -12.47 -4.62 -4.42
C MET A 87 -11.72 -5.29 -5.59
N ILE A 88 -10.45 -4.95 -5.82
CA ILE A 88 -9.64 -5.51 -6.91
C ILE A 88 -9.40 -7.02 -6.72
N HIS A 89 -9.19 -7.47 -5.49
CA HIS A 89 -8.96 -8.88 -5.15
C HIS A 89 -10.26 -9.69 -4.99
N GLY A 90 -11.42 -9.06 -5.10
CA GLY A 90 -12.72 -9.74 -4.98
C GLY A 90 -13.15 -10.06 -3.54
N ASN A 91 -12.52 -9.44 -2.54
CA ASN A 91 -12.88 -9.56 -1.12
C ASN A 91 -14.07 -8.64 -0.78
N HIS A 92 -15.15 -8.70 -1.56
CA HIS A 92 -16.28 -7.78 -1.42
C HIS A 92 -16.96 -7.89 -0.05
N GLU A 93 -16.79 -9.00 0.66
CA GLU A 93 -17.27 -9.20 2.03
C GLU A 93 -16.63 -8.24 3.05
N GLN A 94 -15.44 -7.70 2.75
CA GLN A 94 -14.72 -6.76 3.61
C GLN A 94 -15.07 -5.30 3.32
N VAL A 95 -15.79 -5.05 2.22
CA VAL A 95 -16.14 -3.71 1.77
C VAL A 95 -17.53 -3.34 2.29
N SER A 96 -17.64 -2.21 2.98
CA SER A 96 -18.94 -1.70 3.40
C SER A 96 -19.84 -1.45 2.19
N PRO A 97 -21.08 -2.00 2.15
CA PRO A 97 -22.02 -1.74 1.06
C PRO A 97 -22.61 -0.32 1.11
N ARG A 98 -22.41 0.40 2.22
CA ARG A 98 -22.87 1.77 2.45
C ARG A 98 -21.77 2.56 3.13
N PRO A 99 -20.71 2.96 2.40
CA PRO A 99 -19.69 3.83 2.95
C PRO A 99 -20.32 5.18 3.31
N SER A 100 -19.81 5.80 4.37
CA SER A 100 -20.08 7.20 4.69
C SER A 100 -19.56 8.12 3.58
N LEU A 101 -20.04 9.36 3.57
CA LEU A 101 -19.58 10.34 2.58
C LEU A 101 -18.07 10.63 2.73
N ASP A 102 -17.56 10.66 3.96
CA ASP A 102 -16.13 10.87 4.24
C ASP A 102 -15.28 9.71 3.70
N GLU A 103 -15.70 8.46 3.92
CA GLU A 103 -15.03 7.29 3.34
C GLU A 103 -15.04 7.35 1.81
N MET A 104 -16.18 7.71 1.19
CA MET A 104 -16.25 7.88 -0.26
C MET A 104 -15.30 8.97 -0.76
N TYR A 105 -15.19 10.10 -0.06
CA TYR A 105 -14.27 11.17 -0.41
C TYR A 105 -12.81 10.71 -0.35
N GLU A 106 -12.42 9.96 0.67
CA GLU A 106 -11.05 9.45 0.80
C GLU A 106 -10.74 8.39 -0.28
N ILE A 107 -11.69 7.50 -0.62
CA ILE A 107 -11.53 6.49 -1.68
C ILE A 107 -11.37 7.14 -3.06
N LEU A 108 -12.15 8.17 -3.34
CA LEU A 108 -12.19 8.83 -4.65
C LEU A 108 -11.26 10.03 -4.75
N ARG A 109 -10.44 10.28 -3.72
CA ARG A 109 -9.55 11.42 -3.66
C ARG A 109 -8.55 11.37 -4.82
N PRO A 110 -8.51 12.39 -5.69
CA PRO A 110 -7.49 12.48 -6.71
C PRO A 110 -6.12 12.67 -6.03
N THR A 111 -5.14 11.82 -6.37
CA THR A 111 -3.75 12.10 -6.04
C THR A 111 -3.32 13.33 -6.81
N LYS A 112 -2.77 14.35 -6.12
CA LYS A 112 -2.33 15.59 -6.78
C LYS A 112 -1.17 15.26 -7.72
N ASN A 113 -1.31 15.63 -8.99
CA ASN A 113 -0.23 15.54 -9.97
C ASN A 113 0.74 16.69 -9.68
N THR A 114 1.76 16.48 -8.86
CA THR A 114 2.82 17.49 -8.71
C THR A 114 3.61 17.50 -10.02
N THR A 115 3.52 18.59 -10.77
CA THR A 115 4.25 18.83 -12.03
C THR A 115 5.59 19.46 -11.73
#